data_AF-A0A351FUV3-F1
#
_entry.id   AF-A0A351FUV3-F1
#
_cell.length_a   1.000
_cell.length_b   1.000
_cell.length_c   1.000
_cell.angle_alpha   90.00
_cell.angle_beta   90.00
_cell.angle_gamma   90.00
#
_symmetry.space_group_name_H-M   'P 1'
#
loop_
_entity.id
_entity.type
_entity.pdbx_description
1 polymer ?
#
loop_
_entity_poly.entity_id
_entity_poly.type
_entity_poly.pdbx_seq_one_letter_code
_entity_poly.pdbx_strand_id
1 'polypeptide(L)'
;MFQRLLLLIRTCGLLLPWAVVSAQDVPQVADSEKRHSGTECTAVDRWFRDQVWVKVGERHCLKCHNIQGDASDSQFLLRDPGRLQVAARAKALARNQAAFAKMASMREGDDSRLLLKVQGLLDHGGDAVLKKDSTEFQILQEFVQRQRGERSSPSTSDADSDYTPPPYFEGVKMLPPRRLLRRVTLSLAGRLPTPDEDAAVGEQGLAGLEPILDALLREDAFYQRLTEGFNDIFLTLGYDGVPERVLGY
;
A
#
# COMPACT_ATOMS: atom_id res chain seq x y z
N MET A 1 -3.30 -65.25 33.29
CA MET A 1 -1.86 -65.05 33.59
C MET A 1 -1.59 -63.55 33.58
N PHE A 2 -1.30 -62.81 34.63
CA PHE A 2 -1.23 -62.94 36.10
C PHE A 2 -1.71 -61.55 36.58
N GLN A 3 -2.86 -61.36 37.24
CA GLN A 3 -3.20 -61.72 38.61
C GLN A 3 -2.52 -60.85 39.68
N ARG A 4 -3.36 -60.00 40.33
CA ARG A 4 -3.40 -59.65 41.77
C ARG A 4 -2.25 -58.78 42.34
N LEU A 5 -2.36 -58.04 43.45
CA LEU A 5 -3.38 -57.59 44.42
C LEU A 5 -2.56 -57.24 45.71
N LEU A 6 -3.11 -56.41 46.61
CA LEU A 6 -2.76 -56.24 48.04
C LEU A 6 -1.45 -55.45 48.35
N LEU A 7 -1.31 -54.63 49.41
CA LEU A 7 -2.16 -54.07 50.48
C LEU A 7 -1.22 -53.25 51.41
N LEU A 8 -1.81 -52.42 52.29
CA LEU A 8 -1.25 -51.86 53.55
C LEU A 8 -0.17 -50.75 53.40
N ILE A 9 -0.39 -49.55 53.94
CA ILE A 9 -0.10 -49.12 55.33
C ILE A 9 -1.00 -47.88 55.62
N ARG A 10 -1.94 -47.92 56.56
CA ARG A 10 -1.85 -47.58 58.00
C ARG A 10 -1.30 -46.17 58.35
N THR A 11 -2.24 -45.30 58.75
CA THR A 11 -2.18 -44.36 59.90
C THR A 11 -1.11 -43.26 59.98
N CYS A 12 -1.55 -42.00 59.83
CA CYS A 12 -1.28 -40.85 60.72
C CYS A 12 -2.13 -39.68 60.17
N GLY A 13 -3.15 -39.11 60.81
CA GLY A 13 -3.23 -38.68 62.20
C GLY A 13 -2.72 -37.24 62.29
N LEU A 14 -3.61 -36.25 62.14
CA LEU A 14 -3.55 -34.83 62.56
C LEU A 14 -4.75 -34.11 61.89
N LEU A 15 -5.96 -34.13 62.48
CA LEU A 15 -6.48 -33.10 63.41
C LEU A 15 -6.08 -31.67 63.03
N LEU A 16 -7.03 -30.91 62.48
CA LEU A 16 -7.31 -29.51 62.80
C LEU A 16 -8.76 -29.19 62.34
N PRO A 17 -9.45 -28.26 63.04
CA PRO A 17 -10.88 -28.36 63.34
C PRO A 17 -11.81 -27.72 62.30
N TRP A 18 -13.07 -28.15 62.37
CA TRP A 18 -14.24 -27.50 61.77
C TRP A 18 -14.32 -26.01 62.09
N ALA A 19 -14.33 -25.18 61.06
CA ALA A 19 -15.01 -23.89 61.08
C ALA A 19 -16.27 -24.02 60.23
N VAL A 20 -17.42 -24.05 60.90
CA VAL A 20 -18.72 -23.84 60.29
C VAL A 20 -18.83 -22.35 59.99
N VAL A 21 -18.85 -21.98 58.70
CA VAL A 21 -19.30 -20.65 58.26
C VAL A 21 -20.62 -20.83 57.56
N SER A 22 -21.64 -20.23 58.17
CA SER A 22 -23.01 -20.13 57.69
C SER A 22 -23.07 -19.54 56.28
N ALA A 23 -23.91 -20.16 55.46
CA ALA A 23 -24.47 -19.52 54.28
C ALA A 23 -25.42 -18.41 54.73
N GLN A 24 -25.18 -17.18 54.27
CA GLN A 24 -26.17 -16.16 53.88
C GLN A 24 -25.45 -14.82 53.73
N ASP A 25 -25.14 -14.47 52.48
CA ASP A 25 -25.48 -13.18 51.87
C ASP A 25 -24.82 -13.12 50.50
N VAL A 26 -25.64 -13.23 49.45
CA VAL A 26 -25.24 -12.98 48.07
C VAL A 26 -25.42 -11.49 47.83
N PRO A 27 -24.36 -10.68 47.67
CA PRO A 27 -24.52 -9.32 47.19
C PRO A 27 -24.70 -9.37 45.67
N GLN A 28 -25.80 -8.79 45.20
CA GLN A 28 -26.00 -8.50 43.78
C GLN A 28 -24.84 -7.64 43.27
N VAL A 29 -24.07 -8.19 42.34
CA VAL A 29 -23.13 -7.39 41.53
C VAL A 29 -23.96 -6.71 40.45
N ALA A 30 -24.10 -5.40 40.59
CA ALA A 30 -24.68 -4.53 39.59
C ALA A 30 -23.93 -4.69 38.25
N ASP A 31 -24.69 -4.91 37.19
CA ASP A 31 -24.24 -5.02 35.82
C ASP A 31 -23.71 -3.64 35.38
N SER A 32 -22.39 -3.46 35.48
CA SER A 32 -21.75 -2.30 34.86
C SER A 32 -21.50 -2.66 33.40
N GLU A 33 -22.37 -2.14 32.54
CA GLU A 33 -22.15 -2.05 31.09
C GLU A 33 -20.70 -1.64 30.83
N LYS A 34 -19.90 -2.60 30.38
CA LYS A 34 -18.63 -2.31 29.74
C LYS A 34 -18.94 -1.48 28.50
N ARG A 35 -18.87 -0.17 28.65
CA ARG A 35 -18.68 0.75 27.53
C ARG A 35 -17.45 0.27 26.80
N HIS A 36 -17.66 -0.39 25.67
CA HIS A 36 -16.60 -0.74 24.76
C HIS A 36 -15.96 0.59 24.34
N SER A 37 -14.76 0.85 24.86
CA SER A 37 -13.89 1.88 24.33
C SER A 37 -13.70 1.55 22.85
N GLY A 38 -14.35 2.32 21.98
CA GLY A 38 -14.39 2.06 20.56
C GLY A 38 -12.99 1.85 20.01
N THR A 39 -12.84 0.83 19.16
CA THR A 39 -11.71 0.64 18.27
C THR A 39 -11.29 2.00 17.72
N GLU A 40 -10.03 2.38 17.90
CA GLU A 40 -9.44 3.58 17.28
C GLU A 40 -9.93 3.67 15.83
N CYS A 41 -10.61 4.78 15.50
CA CYS A 41 -11.26 5.00 14.21
C CYS A 41 -10.19 5.12 13.10
N THR A 42 -9.65 3.98 12.70
CA THR A 42 -8.69 3.81 11.61
C THR A 42 -9.39 3.51 10.28
N ALA A 43 -10.72 3.45 10.30
CA ALA A 43 -11.55 3.31 9.12
C ALA A 43 -11.44 4.59 8.28
N VAL A 44 -10.65 4.48 7.20
CA VAL A 44 -10.57 5.52 6.18
C VAL A 44 -11.82 5.45 5.32
N ASP A 45 -12.44 6.60 5.07
CA ASP A 45 -13.58 6.66 4.15
C ASP A 45 -13.15 6.21 2.75
N ARG A 46 -13.89 5.25 2.16
CA ARG A 46 -13.57 4.68 0.85
C ARG A 46 -13.58 5.76 -0.24
N TRP A 47 -14.56 6.65 -0.18
CA TRP A 47 -14.69 7.74 -1.15
C TRP A 47 -13.50 8.71 -1.04
N PHE A 48 -13.09 9.07 0.18
CA PHE A 48 -11.87 9.86 0.42
C PHE A 48 -10.64 9.17 -0.20
N ARG A 49 -10.43 7.88 0.06
CA ARG A 49 -9.28 7.16 -0.48
C ARG A 49 -9.27 7.16 -2.01
N ASP A 50 -10.40 6.77 -2.62
CA ASP A 50 -10.44 6.47 -4.06
C ASP A 50 -10.61 7.73 -4.92
N GLN A 51 -11.30 8.76 -4.40
CA GLN A 51 -11.55 10.01 -5.11
C GLN A 51 -10.59 11.11 -4.69
N VAL A 52 -10.48 11.41 -3.40
CA VAL A 52 -9.70 12.57 -2.93
C VAL A 52 -8.21 12.25 -2.90
N TRP A 53 -7.80 11.15 -2.25
CA TRP A 53 -6.40 10.83 -2.05
C TRP A 53 -5.70 10.46 -3.36
N VAL A 54 -6.15 9.41 -4.05
CA VAL A 54 -5.49 8.89 -5.25
C VAL A 54 -5.48 9.90 -6.40
N LYS A 55 -6.54 10.70 -6.56
CA LYS A 55 -6.66 11.64 -7.70
C LYS A 55 -6.10 13.02 -7.39
N VAL A 56 -6.15 13.49 -6.15
CA VAL A 56 -5.74 14.86 -5.79
C VAL A 56 -4.62 14.87 -4.76
N GLY A 57 -4.82 14.24 -3.61
CA GLY A 57 -3.91 14.31 -2.47
C GLY A 57 -2.49 13.85 -2.79
N GLU A 58 -2.35 12.67 -3.37
CA GLU A 58 -1.05 12.09 -3.74
C GLU A 58 -0.39 12.84 -4.90
N ARG A 59 -1.17 13.24 -5.91
CA ARG A 59 -0.67 13.79 -7.18
C ARG A 59 -0.30 15.27 -7.12
N HIS A 60 -0.95 16.03 -6.24
CA HIS A 60 -0.82 17.48 -6.17
C HIS A 60 -0.38 17.94 -4.78
N CYS A 61 -1.12 17.61 -3.74
CA CYS A 61 -0.90 18.16 -2.40
C CYS A 61 0.39 17.61 -1.75
N LEU A 62 0.63 16.30 -1.87
CA LEU A 62 1.74 15.61 -1.23
C LEU A 62 3.11 16.11 -1.71
N LYS A 63 3.20 16.68 -2.92
CA LYS A 63 4.46 17.20 -3.48
C LYS A 63 5.11 18.27 -2.59
N CYS A 64 4.30 19.15 -2.00
CA CYS A 64 4.78 20.22 -1.12
C CYS A 64 4.45 19.96 0.35
N HIS A 65 3.28 19.39 0.64
CA HIS A 65 2.78 19.18 2.01
C HIS A 65 3.29 17.88 2.63
N ASN A 66 4.61 17.75 2.73
CA ASN A 66 5.28 16.65 3.40
C ASN A 66 6.50 17.17 4.17
N ILE A 67 7.11 16.34 5.02
CA ILE A 67 8.18 16.79 5.93
C ILE A 67 9.45 17.28 5.21
N GLN A 68 9.61 16.96 3.93
CA GLN A 68 10.74 17.35 3.08
C GLN A 68 10.34 18.36 1.99
N GLY A 69 9.07 18.73 1.89
CA GLY A 69 8.57 19.61 0.83
C GLY A 69 8.52 21.07 1.26
N ASP A 70 8.31 21.97 0.30
CA ASP A 70 8.31 23.43 0.50
C ASP A 70 7.25 23.93 1.51
N ALA A 71 6.24 23.10 1.80
CA ALA A 71 5.20 23.40 2.78
C ALA A 71 5.31 22.53 4.05
N SER A 72 6.53 22.08 4.40
CA SER A 72 6.80 21.26 5.59
C SER A 72 6.37 21.93 6.89
N ASP A 73 6.49 23.26 6.96
CA ASP A 73 6.15 24.06 8.14
C ASP A 73 4.65 24.39 8.22
N SER A 74 3.87 23.95 7.24
CA SER A 74 2.43 24.18 7.23
C SER A 74 1.70 23.22 8.19
N GLN A 75 0.54 23.68 8.68
CA GLN A 75 -0.34 22.84 9.51
C GLN A 75 -1.01 21.70 8.73
N PHE A 76 -0.94 21.73 7.39
CA PHE A 76 -1.46 20.71 6.50
C PHE A 76 -0.30 19.81 6.07
N LEU A 77 0.05 18.83 6.89
CA LEU A 77 1.16 17.92 6.64
C LEU A 77 0.66 16.51 6.34
N LEU A 78 1.02 16.00 5.16
CA LEU A 78 0.62 14.70 4.64
C LEU A 78 1.77 13.70 4.74
N ARG A 79 1.42 12.41 4.80
CA ARG A 79 2.36 11.29 4.73
C ARG A 79 2.12 10.51 3.45
N ASP A 80 3.20 10.07 2.81
CA ASP A 80 3.16 9.17 1.66
C ASP A 80 2.93 7.72 2.14
N PRO A 81 1.75 7.11 1.95
CA PRO A 81 1.50 5.73 2.32
C PRO A 81 2.31 4.73 1.48
N GLY A 82 2.70 5.10 0.25
CA GLY A 82 3.50 4.26 -0.65
C GLY A 82 4.88 3.95 -0.10
N ARG A 83 5.47 4.88 0.67
CA ARG A 83 6.78 4.74 1.34
C ARG A 83 6.73 4.03 2.69
N LEU A 84 5.54 3.63 3.16
CA LEU A 84 5.35 2.99 4.46
C LEU A 84 5.12 1.49 4.33
N GLN A 85 5.50 0.76 5.38
CA GLN A 85 5.14 -0.65 5.56
C GLN A 85 3.61 -0.83 5.54
N VAL A 86 3.14 -1.97 5.02
CA VAL A 86 1.72 -2.27 4.81
C VAL A 86 0.88 -2.01 6.06
N ALA A 87 1.34 -2.46 7.23
CA ALA A 87 0.65 -2.29 8.51
C ALA A 87 0.43 -0.81 8.90
N ALA A 88 1.27 0.11 8.42
CA ALA A 88 1.19 1.54 8.74
C ALA A 88 0.40 2.36 7.70
N ARG A 89 0.08 1.80 6.52
CA ARG A 89 -0.55 2.53 5.42
C ARG A 89 -1.94 3.05 5.77
N ALA A 90 -2.77 2.21 6.39
CA ALA A 90 -4.13 2.58 6.79
C ALA A 90 -4.12 3.76 7.78
N LYS A 91 -3.22 3.72 8.77
CA LYS A 91 -3.06 4.80 9.75
C LYS A 91 -2.58 6.11 9.10
N ALA A 92 -1.70 6.02 8.11
CA ALA A 92 -1.24 7.20 7.36
C ALA A 92 -2.38 7.82 6.54
N LEU A 93 -3.17 7.01 5.85
CA LEU A 93 -4.35 7.47 5.11
C LEU A 93 -5.40 8.11 6.02
N ALA A 94 -5.67 7.52 7.18
CA ALA A 94 -6.60 8.10 8.16
C ALA A 94 -6.12 9.47 8.66
N ARG A 95 -4.81 9.61 8.91
CA ARG A 95 -4.20 10.91 9.28
C ARG A 95 -4.34 11.93 8.15
N ASN A 96 -4.10 11.53 6.91
CA ASN A 96 -4.25 12.41 5.75
C ASN A 96 -5.71 12.85 5.62
N GLN A 97 -6.68 11.94 5.75
CA GLN A 97 -8.11 12.26 5.76
C GLN A 97 -8.45 13.31 6.83
N ALA A 98 -7.97 13.13 8.06
CA ALA A 98 -8.18 14.09 9.13
C ALA A 98 -7.57 15.47 8.81
N ALA A 99 -6.39 15.51 8.20
CA ALA A 99 -5.76 16.75 7.77
C ALA A 99 -6.59 17.47 6.68
N PHE A 100 -7.12 16.71 5.71
CA PHE A 100 -8.01 17.23 4.67
C PHE A 100 -9.31 17.76 5.26
N ALA A 101 -9.94 17.01 6.17
CA ALA A 101 -11.16 17.43 6.85
C ALA A 101 -10.97 18.71 7.66
N LYS A 102 -9.84 18.85 8.36
CA LYS A 102 -9.48 20.07 9.09
C LYS A 102 -9.29 21.26 8.15
N MET A 103 -8.63 21.07 7.00
CA MET A 103 -8.49 22.13 6.00
C MET A 103 -9.83 22.52 5.36
N ALA A 104 -10.69 21.54 5.10
CA ALA A 104 -12.00 21.75 4.52
C ALA A 104 -12.95 22.52 5.46
N SER A 105 -12.83 22.31 6.78
CA SER A 105 -13.67 22.98 7.78
C SER A 105 -13.25 24.42 8.07
N MET A 106 -11.99 24.78 7.83
CA MET A 106 -11.54 26.18 7.92
C MET A 106 -12.15 27.00 6.78
N ARG A 107 -12.67 28.19 7.11
CA ARG A 107 -13.33 29.10 6.16
C ARG A 107 -12.59 30.41 6.06
N GLU A 108 -12.64 31.00 4.87
CA GLU A 108 -12.31 32.40 4.63
C GLU A 108 -13.54 33.02 3.95
N GLY A 109 -14.34 33.76 4.72
CA GLY A 109 -15.70 34.15 4.30
C GLY A 109 -16.59 32.92 4.09
N ASP A 110 -17.22 32.83 2.91
CA ASP A 110 -18.14 31.74 2.57
C ASP A 110 -17.44 30.49 2.00
N ASP A 111 -16.21 30.65 1.54
CA ASP A 111 -15.46 29.60 0.88
C ASP A 111 -14.61 28.79 1.87
N SER A 112 -14.40 27.51 1.54
CA SER A 112 -13.47 26.68 2.28
C SER A 112 -12.04 27.12 1.99
N ARG A 113 -11.23 27.26 3.04
CA ARG A 113 -9.81 27.58 2.93
C ARG A 113 -9.08 26.60 2.03
N LEU A 114 -9.47 25.32 2.02
CA LEU A 114 -8.93 24.32 1.10
C LEU A 114 -9.12 24.71 -0.37
N LEU A 115 -10.33 25.17 -0.76
CA LEU A 115 -10.65 25.52 -2.15
C LEU A 115 -9.98 26.82 -2.59
N LEU A 116 -9.86 27.79 -1.69
CA LEU A 116 -9.17 29.05 -2.01
C LEU A 116 -7.66 28.83 -2.17
N LYS A 117 -7.07 28.00 -1.29
CA LYS A 117 -5.63 27.70 -1.33
C LYS A 117 -5.21 27.02 -2.63
N VAL A 118 -5.94 26.00 -3.07
CA VAL A 118 -5.57 25.27 -4.29
C VAL A 118 -5.65 26.13 -5.56
N GLN A 119 -6.44 27.21 -5.54
CA GLN A 119 -6.55 28.17 -6.64
C GLN A 119 -5.52 29.32 -6.54
N GLY A 120 -4.68 29.36 -5.50
CA GLY A 120 -3.74 30.47 -5.27
C GLY A 120 -4.44 31.79 -4.89
N LEU A 121 -5.68 31.74 -4.41
CA LEU A 121 -6.48 32.94 -4.09
C LEU A 121 -6.24 33.47 -2.67
N LEU A 122 -5.38 32.81 -1.88
CA LEU A 122 -4.96 33.26 -0.57
C LEU A 122 -3.48 33.57 -0.58
N ASP A 123 -3.08 34.61 0.12
CA ASP A 123 -1.68 35.00 0.26
C ASP A 123 -0.97 34.02 1.22
N HIS A 124 -0.54 32.91 0.64
CA HIS A 124 0.29 31.90 1.27
C HIS A 124 1.26 31.41 0.20
N GLY A 125 2.55 31.33 0.53
CA GLY A 125 3.57 30.98 -0.45
C GLY A 125 3.20 29.75 -1.28
N GLY A 126 3.27 29.89 -2.62
CA GLY A 126 2.90 28.89 -3.60
C GLY A 126 1.95 29.42 -4.68
N ASP A 127 2.07 28.89 -5.89
CA ASP A 127 1.19 29.23 -7.03
C ASP A 127 -0.12 28.41 -7.01
N ALA A 128 -1.04 28.78 -7.89
CA ALA A 128 -2.26 28.00 -8.13
C ALA A 128 -1.93 26.56 -8.57
N VAL A 129 -2.43 25.58 -7.81
CA VAL A 129 -2.20 24.15 -8.05
C VAL A 129 -3.28 23.54 -8.93
N LEU A 130 -4.54 23.99 -8.75
CA LEU A 130 -5.71 23.49 -9.47
C LEU A 130 -6.50 24.64 -10.10
N LYS A 131 -6.99 24.42 -11.33
CA LYS A 131 -7.91 25.34 -12.00
C LYS A 131 -9.34 25.11 -11.52
N LYS A 132 -10.15 26.17 -11.46
CA LYS A 132 -11.54 26.13 -10.96
C LYS A 132 -12.47 25.19 -11.76
N ASP A 133 -12.16 24.95 -13.02
CA ASP A 133 -12.91 24.08 -13.93
C ASP A 133 -12.36 22.65 -14.02
N SER A 134 -11.27 22.34 -13.31
CA SER A 134 -10.65 21.01 -13.37
C SER A 134 -11.45 19.96 -12.60
N THR A 135 -11.35 18.71 -13.05
CA THR A 135 -11.99 17.57 -12.39
C THR A 135 -11.50 17.40 -10.95
N GLU A 136 -10.21 17.63 -10.69
CA GLU A 136 -9.60 17.58 -9.36
C GLU A 136 -10.18 18.64 -8.43
N PHE A 137 -10.42 19.84 -8.95
CA PHE A 137 -11.06 20.91 -8.17
C PHE A 137 -12.52 20.57 -7.84
N GLN A 138 -13.26 19.97 -8.77
CA GLN A 138 -14.62 19.48 -8.52
C GLN A 138 -14.66 18.38 -7.45
N ILE A 139 -13.68 17.47 -7.44
CA ILE A 139 -13.53 16.44 -6.40
C ILE A 139 -13.33 17.09 -5.02
N LEU A 140 -12.50 18.14 -4.91
CA LEU A 140 -12.33 18.86 -3.65
C LEU A 140 -13.59 19.62 -3.23
N GLN A 141 -14.32 20.22 -4.17
CA GLN A 141 -15.61 20.85 -3.86
C GLN A 141 -16.61 19.84 -3.30
N GLU A 142 -16.70 18.66 -3.91
CA GLU A 142 -17.55 17.58 -3.40
C GLU A 142 -17.11 17.11 -2.02
N PHE A 143 -15.81 16.99 -1.77
CA PHE A 143 -15.29 16.65 -0.45
C PHE A 143 -15.70 17.69 0.61
N VAL A 144 -15.59 18.98 0.30
CA VAL A 144 -16.01 20.07 1.20
C VAL A 144 -17.53 20.01 1.46
N GLN A 145 -18.36 19.78 0.45
CA GLN A 145 -19.81 19.65 0.60
C GLN A 145 -20.20 18.46 1.48
N ARG A 146 -19.54 17.30 1.28
CA ARG A 146 -19.71 16.11 2.12
C ARG A 146 -19.32 16.39 3.58
N GLN A 147 -18.21 17.11 3.79
CA GLN A 147 -17.74 17.47 5.13
C GLN A 147 -18.70 18.42 5.87
N ARG A 148 -19.42 19.27 5.13
CA ARG A 148 -20.44 20.18 5.67
C ARG A 148 -21.79 19.49 5.93
N GLY A 149 -21.94 18.22 5.55
CA GLY A 149 -23.23 17.52 5.62
C GLY A 149 -24.27 18.02 4.60
N GLU A 150 -23.86 18.88 3.67
CA GLU A 150 -24.72 19.51 2.65
C GLU A 150 -25.03 18.55 1.50
N ARG A 151 -24.29 17.45 1.40
CA ARG A 151 -24.58 16.34 0.51
C ARG A 151 -24.73 15.09 1.37
N SER A 152 -25.97 14.70 1.64
CA SER A 152 -26.28 13.37 2.18
C SER A 152 -25.76 12.37 1.14
N SER A 153 -24.72 11.60 1.47
CA SER A 153 -24.53 10.34 0.74
C SER A 153 -25.85 9.56 0.85
N PRO A 154 -26.26 8.80 -0.17
CA PRO A 154 -27.05 7.62 0.13
C PRO A 154 -26.27 6.90 1.23
N SER A 155 -26.91 6.73 2.38
CA SER A 155 -26.45 5.82 3.41
C SER A 155 -25.86 4.61 2.71
N THR A 156 -24.58 4.33 2.95
CA THR A 156 -24.03 3.02 2.67
C THR A 156 -24.79 2.06 3.58
N SER A 157 -25.98 1.65 3.16
CA SER A 157 -26.40 0.28 3.35
C SER A 157 -25.25 -0.57 2.83
N ASP A 158 -24.93 -1.62 3.56
CA ASP A 158 -24.12 -2.75 3.14
C ASP A 158 -24.70 -3.40 1.87
N ALA A 159 -24.69 -2.66 0.77
CA ALA A 159 -24.87 -3.15 -0.58
C ALA A 159 -23.47 -3.03 -1.18
N ASP A 160 -22.73 -4.12 -1.01
CA ASP A 160 -21.78 -4.67 -1.98
C ASP A 160 -21.58 -3.72 -3.17
N SER A 161 -20.74 -2.70 -2.99
CA SER A 161 -20.31 -1.91 -4.12
C SER A 161 -19.35 -2.83 -4.85
N ASP A 162 -19.88 -3.56 -5.83
CA ASP A 162 -19.17 -4.37 -6.82
C ASP A 162 -18.29 -3.48 -7.75
N TYR A 163 -17.76 -2.40 -7.18
CA TYR A 163 -16.73 -1.57 -7.77
C TYR A 163 -15.43 -2.36 -7.66
N THR A 164 -15.26 -3.27 -8.60
CA THR A 164 -13.96 -3.80 -8.95
C THR A 164 -13.24 -2.70 -9.74
N PRO A 165 -12.20 -2.04 -9.18
CA PRO A 165 -11.42 -1.10 -9.98
C PRO A 165 -10.90 -1.85 -11.21
N PRO A 166 -10.84 -1.18 -12.37
CA PRO A 166 -10.32 -1.84 -13.55
C PRO A 166 -8.92 -2.40 -13.27
N PRO A 167 -8.57 -3.57 -13.84
CA PRO A 167 -7.23 -4.11 -13.70
C PRO A 167 -6.20 -3.04 -14.02
N TYR A 168 -5.12 -2.96 -13.23
CA TYR A 168 -4.08 -1.94 -13.38
C TYR A 168 -3.55 -1.80 -14.83
N PHE A 169 -3.60 -2.90 -15.59
CA PHE A 169 -3.17 -2.99 -16.99
C PHE A 169 -4.33 -2.90 -17.99
N GLU A 170 -5.47 -2.33 -17.63
CA GLU A 170 -6.58 -2.09 -18.57
C GLU A 170 -6.08 -1.27 -19.78
N GLY A 171 -6.35 -1.75 -20.99
CA GLY A 171 -5.87 -1.15 -22.23
C GLY A 171 -4.43 -1.52 -22.62
N VAL A 172 -3.67 -2.21 -21.76
CA VAL A 172 -2.34 -2.72 -22.10
C VAL A 172 -2.46 -4.06 -22.81
N LYS A 173 -2.02 -4.11 -24.07
CA LYS A 173 -1.95 -5.36 -24.84
C LYS A 173 -0.64 -6.08 -24.53
N MET A 174 -0.73 -7.20 -23.81
CA MET A 174 0.42 -8.07 -23.54
C MET A 174 0.99 -8.67 -24.83
N LEU A 175 2.31 -8.86 -24.84
CA LEU A 175 3.01 -9.45 -25.98
C LEU A 175 2.67 -10.96 -26.08
N PRO A 176 2.37 -11.50 -27.28
CA PRO A 176 2.11 -12.93 -27.44
C PRO A 176 3.31 -13.79 -27.00
N PRO A 177 3.09 -15.00 -26.45
CA PRO A 177 4.15 -15.81 -25.85
C PRO A 177 5.37 -16.05 -26.75
N ARG A 178 5.16 -16.37 -28.04
CA ARG A 178 6.26 -16.55 -29.00
C ARG A 178 7.09 -15.28 -29.25
N ARG A 179 6.43 -14.11 -29.30
CA ARG A 179 7.13 -12.83 -29.46
C ARG A 179 7.86 -12.45 -28.18
N LEU A 180 7.30 -12.79 -27.03
CA LEU A 180 7.94 -12.61 -25.73
C LEU A 180 9.18 -13.49 -25.61
N LEU A 181 9.09 -14.79 -25.93
CA LEU A 181 10.22 -15.72 -25.93
C LEU A 181 11.38 -15.17 -26.78
N ARG A 182 11.12 -14.79 -28.04
CA ARG A 182 12.15 -14.21 -28.92
C ARG A 182 12.81 -12.97 -28.32
N ARG A 183 12.04 -12.10 -27.67
CA ARG A 183 12.58 -10.88 -27.04
C ARG A 183 13.46 -11.25 -25.84
N VAL A 184 13.01 -12.19 -25.01
CA VAL A 184 13.72 -12.62 -23.80
C VAL A 184 15.06 -13.28 -24.17
N THR A 185 15.08 -14.23 -25.11
CA THR A 185 16.31 -14.92 -25.51
C THR A 185 17.32 -13.96 -26.15
N LEU A 186 16.86 -13.01 -26.96
CA LEU A 186 17.72 -12.00 -27.56
C LEU A 186 18.30 -11.03 -26.52
N SER A 187 17.48 -10.59 -25.57
CA SER A 187 17.90 -9.60 -24.58
C SER A 187 18.83 -10.20 -23.52
N LEU A 188 18.61 -11.44 -23.12
CA LEU A 188 19.34 -12.06 -22.01
C LEU A 188 20.51 -12.92 -22.47
N ALA A 189 20.38 -13.64 -23.58
CA ALA A 189 21.41 -14.57 -24.05
C ALA A 189 21.96 -14.23 -25.45
N GLY A 190 21.50 -13.15 -26.08
CA GLY A 190 22.00 -12.72 -27.40
C GLY A 190 21.71 -13.71 -28.53
N ARG A 191 20.81 -14.68 -28.33
CA ARG A 191 20.50 -15.76 -29.29
C ARG A 191 19.01 -15.84 -29.62
N LEU A 192 18.72 -16.53 -30.72
CA LEU A 192 17.35 -16.89 -31.07
C LEU A 192 16.85 -18.02 -30.16
N PRO A 193 15.51 -18.17 -30.01
CA PRO A 193 14.94 -19.33 -29.34
C PRO A 193 15.35 -20.63 -30.03
N THR A 194 15.56 -21.68 -29.25
CA THR A 194 15.78 -23.03 -29.76
C THR A 194 14.44 -23.65 -30.21
N PRO A 195 14.46 -24.68 -31.08
CA PRO A 195 13.24 -25.38 -31.46
C PRO A 195 12.46 -25.96 -30.27
N ASP A 196 13.16 -26.43 -29.24
CA ASP A 196 12.55 -26.99 -28.03
C ASP A 196 11.88 -25.90 -27.17
N GLU A 197 12.49 -24.71 -27.08
CA GLU A 197 11.89 -23.55 -26.42
C GLU A 197 10.63 -23.06 -27.15
N ASP A 198 10.68 -23.02 -28.49
CA ASP A 198 9.53 -22.66 -29.34
C ASP A 198 8.39 -23.70 -29.23
N ALA A 199 8.72 -24.99 -29.09
CA ALA A 199 7.76 -26.05 -28.86
C ALA A 199 7.12 -25.92 -27.47
N ALA A 200 7.94 -25.74 -26.42
CA ALA A 200 7.46 -25.60 -25.04
C ALA A 200 6.50 -24.40 -24.89
N VAL A 201 6.85 -23.23 -25.42
CA VAL A 201 5.97 -22.04 -25.41
C VAL A 201 4.78 -22.20 -26.36
N GLY A 202 4.94 -22.96 -27.45
CA GLY A 202 3.85 -23.31 -28.36
C GLY A 202 2.75 -24.13 -27.69
N GLU A 203 3.13 -25.12 -26.87
CA GLU A 203 2.21 -26.01 -26.18
C GLU A 203 1.67 -25.41 -24.87
N GLN A 204 2.54 -24.77 -24.09
CA GLN A 204 2.26 -24.37 -22.71
C GLN A 204 2.02 -22.85 -22.55
N GLY A 205 2.12 -22.08 -23.63
CA GLY A 205 1.94 -20.64 -23.62
C GLY A 205 2.94 -19.94 -22.70
N LEU A 206 2.46 -19.07 -21.81
CA LEU A 206 3.31 -18.36 -20.86
C LEU A 206 3.93 -19.28 -19.79
N ALA A 207 3.27 -20.40 -19.44
CA ALA A 207 3.79 -21.31 -18.42
C ALA A 207 5.09 -22.01 -18.88
N GLY A 208 5.23 -22.24 -20.19
CA GLY A 208 6.47 -22.78 -20.76
C GLY A 208 7.66 -21.83 -20.70
N LEU A 209 7.44 -20.53 -20.47
CA LEU A 209 8.51 -19.53 -20.43
C LEU A 209 9.30 -19.54 -19.12
N GLU A 210 8.67 -19.88 -18.00
CA GLU A 210 9.29 -19.88 -16.67
C GLU A 210 10.54 -20.78 -16.58
N PRO A 211 10.49 -22.08 -16.95
CA PRO A 211 11.68 -22.92 -16.93
C PRO A 211 12.75 -22.48 -17.95
N ILE A 212 12.34 -21.86 -19.06
CA ILE A 212 13.27 -21.33 -20.07
C ILE A 212 14.02 -20.13 -19.51
N LEU A 213 13.33 -19.22 -18.83
CA LEU A 213 13.96 -18.06 -18.19
C LEU A 213 14.98 -18.50 -17.14
N ASP A 214 14.62 -19.49 -16.32
CA ASP A 214 15.51 -20.09 -15.33
C ASP A 214 16.76 -20.71 -15.95
N ALA A 215 16.63 -21.33 -17.12
CA ALA A 215 17.77 -21.88 -17.86
C ALA A 215 18.64 -20.75 -18.43
N LEU A 216 18.03 -19.75 -19.08
CA LEU A 216 18.73 -18.61 -19.68
C LEU A 216 19.61 -17.87 -18.68
N LEU A 217 19.11 -17.65 -17.45
CA LEU A 217 19.85 -16.95 -16.39
C LEU A 217 21.07 -17.73 -15.86
N ARG A 218 21.26 -18.98 -16.29
CA ARG A 218 22.40 -19.84 -15.93
C ARG A 218 23.35 -20.08 -17.11
N GLU A 219 23.05 -19.56 -18.30
CA GLU A 219 23.90 -19.69 -19.47
C GLU A 219 25.12 -18.77 -19.38
N ASP A 220 26.27 -19.21 -19.89
CA ASP A 220 27.47 -18.38 -20.02
C ASP A 220 27.18 -17.09 -20.82
N ALA A 221 26.33 -17.21 -21.86
CA ALA A 221 25.90 -16.07 -22.68
C ALA A 221 25.16 -15.00 -21.87
N PHE A 222 24.43 -15.38 -20.81
CA PHE A 222 23.79 -14.41 -19.92
C PHE A 222 24.81 -13.61 -19.12
N TYR A 223 25.83 -14.27 -18.57
CA TYR A 223 26.90 -13.58 -17.84
C TYR A 223 27.72 -12.66 -18.76
N GLN A 224 27.99 -13.09 -19.99
CA GLN A 224 28.62 -12.24 -21.00
C GLN A 224 27.75 -11.00 -21.28
N ARG A 225 26.45 -11.19 -21.49
CA ARG A 225 25.56 -10.07 -21.80
C ARG A 225 25.35 -9.13 -20.63
N LEU A 226 25.37 -9.65 -19.40
CA LEU A 226 25.35 -8.87 -18.17
C LEU A 226 26.61 -7.99 -18.08
N THR A 227 27.77 -8.56 -18.38
CA THR A 227 29.06 -7.86 -18.38
C THR A 227 29.08 -6.75 -19.43
N GLU A 228 28.64 -7.03 -20.65
CA GLU A 228 28.59 -6.05 -21.74
C GLU A 228 27.53 -4.96 -21.51
N GLY A 229 26.33 -5.35 -21.07
CA GLY A 229 25.18 -4.46 -20.94
C GLY A 229 25.26 -3.51 -19.76
N PHE A 230 26.01 -3.88 -18.73
CA PHE A 230 26.22 -3.09 -17.51
C PHE A 230 27.69 -2.75 -17.29
N ASN A 231 28.50 -2.73 -18.35
CA ASN A 231 29.92 -2.40 -18.23
C ASN A 231 30.15 -0.97 -17.73
N ASP A 232 29.22 -0.06 -17.99
CA ASP A 232 29.20 1.30 -17.44
C ASP A 232 29.14 1.32 -15.91
N ILE A 233 28.59 0.27 -15.29
CA ILE A 233 28.51 0.08 -13.84
C ILE A 233 29.65 -0.80 -13.34
N PHE A 234 29.85 -1.97 -13.97
CA PHE A 234 30.81 -2.96 -13.48
C PHE A 234 32.26 -2.65 -13.83
N LEU A 235 32.50 -1.85 -14.88
CA LEU A 235 33.83 -1.48 -15.38
C LEU A 235 34.73 -2.71 -15.63
N THR A 236 34.13 -3.82 -16.05
CA THR A 236 34.77 -5.13 -16.24
C THR A 236 35.48 -5.25 -17.59
N LEU A 237 35.02 -4.50 -18.59
CA LEU A 237 35.66 -4.34 -19.89
C LEU A 237 36.37 -2.98 -19.90
N GLY A 238 37.68 -3.02 -19.66
CA GLY A 238 38.57 -1.87 -19.79
C GLY A 238 38.96 -1.61 -21.25
N TYR A 239 39.46 -0.40 -21.51
CA TYR A 239 40.10 -0.08 -22.79
C TYR A 239 41.61 -0.30 -22.66
N ASP A 240 42.15 -1.24 -23.45
CA ASP A 240 43.58 -1.61 -23.40
C ASP A 240 44.50 -0.66 -24.19
N GLY A 241 43.95 0.42 -24.75
CA GLY A 241 44.69 1.40 -25.55
C GLY A 241 44.97 2.71 -24.84
N VAL A 242 45.80 3.55 -25.46
CA VAL A 242 46.04 4.94 -25.05
C VAL A 242 44.73 5.74 -25.19
N PRO A 243 44.11 6.21 -24.09
CA PRO A 243 42.78 6.84 -24.11
C PRO A 243 42.70 8.07 -25.02
N GLU A 244 43.82 8.79 -25.19
CA GLU A 244 43.90 9.97 -26.05
C GLU A 244 43.61 9.68 -27.53
N ARG A 245 43.71 8.42 -27.99
CA ARG A 245 43.44 8.04 -29.39
C ARG A 245 41.97 7.73 -29.70
N VAL A 246 41.10 7.63 -28.69
CA VAL A 246 39.66 7.30 -28.86
C VAL A 246 38.81 8.55 -29.01
N LEU A 247 39.24 9.65 -28.39
CA LEU A 247 38.50 10.92 -28.38
C LEU A 247 39.19 12.03 -29.20
N GLY A 248 40.37 11.76 -29.74
CA GLY A 248 41.06 12.63 -30.68
C GLY A 248 40.55 12.37 -32.09
N TYR A 249 39.69 13.26 -32.60
CA TYR A 249 39.52 13.46 -34.04
C TYR A 249 40.70 14.24 -34.61
#